data_AF-A0A835GUJ6-F1
#
_entry.id   AF-A0A835GUJ6-F1
#
_cell.length_a   1.000
_cell.length_b   1.000
_cell.length_c   1.000
_cell.angle_alpha   90.00
_cell.angle_beta   90.00
_cell.angle_gamma   90.00
#
_symmetry.space_group_name_H-M   'P 1'
#
loop_
_entity.id
_entity.type
_entity.pdbx_description
1 polymer ?
#
loop_
_entity_poly.entity_id
_entity_poly.type
_entity_poly.pdbx_seq_one_letter_code
_entity_poly.pdbx_strand_id
1 'polypeptide(L)'
;MAYHMKTFHDAATSHYIRSSQLFHTNLCHAPALFLLSRSDPVGAERSNRSVHDSWVKMGIKCTWKCWDRSPHVQHYTKHPKEYVAALYAHLDAYGLVSQPEKMRMRSILVLSIEHFEANVELRGRHSNMEALRLGTILRFTSRGKRLITCKSESIQPLQCTPLAMVGLSRNAHTQTVHENMVYISNDKVKLKADPKTMKLNEKIDKPLCIIMNWMMAKPNHVQKYAQLYLDHDFDVLSVTCTPWQLMWPATGSQVLTEKLLRFMEVNSQNPLTVHGFSVGAYVWAELLVHAVNDKKRFQPVLDRVACQVFDSGADIHEIPVGFPSAVFPRNKFMQELFRTYIKTHMKVFHNVATKHYMKATDVFHHTPCRAPGLFLVSKTDLVGAEKRSRSVHDSWVRSGIKCNFKCWDKSPHVLHYIHHPEEYKQALYSHMRQCGLLKDKS
;
A
#
# COMPACT_ATOMS: atom_id res chain seq x y z
N MET A 1 -6.14 12.21 -34.30
CA MET A 1 -7.37 12.28 -33.48
C MET A 1 -8.61 12.67 -34.29
N ALA A 2 -8.60 13.76 -35.08
CA ALA A 2 -9.79 14.21 -35.83
C ALA A 2 -10.40 13.16 -36.77
N TYR A 3 -9.58 12.43 -37.53
CA TYR A 3 -10.02 11.30 -38.36
C TYR A 3 -10.73 10.24 -37.52
N HIS A 4 -10.11 9.80 -36.42
CA HIS A 4 -10.67 8.79 -35.51
C HIS A 4 -12.02 9.23 -34.90
N MET A 5 -12.13 10.49 -34.46
CA MET A 5 -13.38 11.03 -33.92
C MET A 5 -14.50 11.10 -34.97
N LYS A 6 -14.16 11.26 -36.25
CA LYS A 6 -15.14 11.25 -37.34
C LYS A 6 -15.52 9.83 -37.75
N THR A 7 -14.54 8.93 -37.87
CA THR A 7 -14.73 7.54 -38.31
C THR A 7 -15.54 6.72 -37.30
N PHE A 8 -15.37 6.97 -35.99
CA PHE A 8 -16.06 6.23 -34.93
C PHE A 8 -17.14 7.08 -34.25
N HIS A 9 -17.87 7.89 -35.03
CA HIS A 9 -18.81 8.84 -34.46
C HIS A 9 -19.87 8.16 -33.59
N ASP A 10 -20.62 7.23 -34.16
CA ASP A 10 -21.73 6.57 -33.47
C ASP A 10 -21.24 5.63 -32.37
N ALA A 11 -20.11 4.96 -32.60
CA ALA A 11 -19.55 3.97 -31.68
C ALA A 11 -18.86 4.58 -30.44
N ALA A 12 -18.34 5.81 -30.53
CA ALA A 12 -17.53 6.40 -29.46
C ALA A 12 -17.69 7.92 -29.32
N THR A 13 -17.57 8.69 -30.40
CA THR A 13 -17.55 10.16 -30.32
C THR A 13 -18.86 10.74 -29.79
N SER A 14 -19.99 10.16 -30.18
CA SER A 14 -21.33 10.52 -29.72
C SER A 14 -21.42 10.47 -28.18
N HIS A 15 -20.79 9.47 -27.55
CA HIS A 15 -20.75 9.32 -26.10
C HIS A 15 -19.87 10.39 -25.44
N TYR A 16 -18.71 10.73 -26.02
CA TYR A 16 -17.87 11.82 -25.51
C TYR A 16 -18.56 13.18 -25.62
N ILE A 17 -19.24 13.45 -26.74
CA ILE A 17 -20.03 14.67 -26.94
C ILE A 17 -21.14 14.74 -25.89
N ARG A 18 -21.91 13.67 -25.73
CA ARG A 18 -23.01 13.62 -24.74
C ARG A 18 -22.49 13.78 -23.31
N SER A 19 -21.38 13.13 -22.96
CA SER A 19 -20.75 13.28 -21.64
C SER A 19 -20.27 14.72 -21.40
N SER A 20 -19.71 15.38 -22.42
CA SER A 20 -19.31 16.78 -22.33
C SER A 20 -20.52 17.70 -22.13
N GLN A 21 -21.59 17.51 -22.91
CA GLN A 21 -22.85 18.26 -22.75
C GLN A 21 -23.46 18.09 -21.35
N LEU A 22 -23.47 16.87 -20.82
CA LEU A 22 -23.93 16.58 -19.45
C LEU A 22 -23.04 17.23 -18.40
N PHE A 23 -21.73 17.33 -18.65
CA PHE A 23 -20.82 18.04 -17.76
C PHE A 23 -21.10 19.55 -17.76
N HIS A 24 -21.36 20.16 -18.92
CA HIS A 24 -21.73 21.59 -19.01
C HIS A 24 -23.07 21.92 -18.33
N THR A 25 -24.01 20.98 -18.32
CA THR A 25 -25.34 21.12 -17.70
C THR A 25 -25.42 20.58 -16.27
N ASN A 26 -24.30 20.06 -15.74
CA ASN A 26 -24.09 19.52 -14.40
C ASN A 26 -25.33 19.37 -13.50
N LEU A 27 -25.86 18.14 -13.44
CA LEU A 27 -26.99 17.79 -12.57
C LEU A 27 -26.66 17.85 -11.07
N CYS A 28 -25.38 17.97 -10.69
CA CYS A 28 -24.95 18.12 -9.30
C CYS A 28 -24.81 19.61 -8.96
N HIS A 29 -25.75 20.15 -8.19
CA HIS A 29 -25.77 21.58 -7.84
C HIS A 29 -24.92 21.92 -6.61
N ALA A 30 -24.01 21.01 -6.21
CA ALA A 30 -23.08 21.28 -5.11
C ALA A 30 -22.06 22.35 -5.51
N PRO A 31 -21.55 23.16 -4.55
CA PRO A 31 -20.45 24.07 -4.83
C PRO A 31 -19.24 23.37 -5.42
N ALA A 32 -18.55 24.05 -6.34
CA ALA A 32 -17.44 23.49 -7.10
C ALA A 32 -16.16 24.31 -6.98
N LEU A 33 -15.01 23.64 -6.95
CA LEU A 33 -13.69 24.25 -7.00
C LEU A 33 -12.96 23.82 -8.29
N PHE A 34 -12.55 24.80 -9.09
CA PHE A 34 -11.76 24.63 -10.28
C PHE A 34 -10.29 24.94 -9.99
N LEU A 35 -9.40 23.98 -10.26
CA LEU A 35 -7.94 24.08 -10.06
C LEU A 35 -7.24 23.78 -11.39
N LEU A 36 -6.60 24.77 -12.00
CA LEU A 36 -6.16 24.71 -13.41
C LEU A 36 -4.79 25.33 -13.65
N SER A 37 -4.22 25.10 -14.82
CA SER A 37 -3.07 25.90 -15.29
C SER A 37 -3.26 26.48 -16.69
N ARG A 38 -2.81 27.73 -16.90
CA ARG A 38 -2.76 28.38 -18.21
C ARG A 38 -1.89 27.63 -19.21
N SER A 39 -0.87 26.93 -18.73
CA SER A 39 0.04 26.15 -19.55
C SER A 39 -0.40 24.70 -19.79
N ASP A 40 -1.56 24.27 -19.29
CA ASP A 40 -2.03 22.90 -19.45
C ASP A 40 -2.65 22.69 -20.85
N PRO A 41 -2.02 21.90 -21.74
CA PRO A 41 -2.52 21.70 -23.09
C PRO A 41 -3.68 20.70 -23.15
N VAL A 42 -3.94 19.95 -22.07
CA VAL A 42 -5.01 18.94 -21.98
C VAL A 42 -6.22 19.54 -21.25
N GLY A 43 -6.00 20.12 -20.08
CA GLY A 43 -7.00 20.81 -19.26
C GLY A 43 -7.11 22.31 -19.58
N ALA A 44 -7.22 22.68 -20.86
CA ALA A 44 -7.12 24.07 -21.29
C ALA A 44 -8.04 25.02 -20.52
N GLU A 45 -7.50 26.19 -20.13
CA GLU A 45 -8.22 27.18 -19.32
C GLU A 45 -9.54 27.60 -20.00
N ARG A 46 -9.50 27.86 -21.31
CA ARG A 46 -10.66 28.29 -22.11
C ARG A 46 -11.83 27.30 -22.04
N SER A 47 -11.54 25.99 -22.15
CA SER A 47 -12.56 24.94 -22.11
C SER A 47 -13.21 24.87 -20.73
N ASN A 48 -12.39 24.90 -19.67
CA ASN A 48 -12.89 24.86 -18.30
C ASN A 48 -13.62 26.14 -17.90
N ARG A 49 -13.24 27.30 -18.46
CA ARG A 49 -13.96 28.56 -18.25
C ARG A 49 -15.38 28.50 -18.81
N SER A 50 -15.55 27.90 -19.99
CA SER A 50 -16.89 27.69 -20.56
C SER A 50 -17.78 26.80 -19.67
N VAL A 51 -17.21 25.78 -19.03
CA VAL A 51 -17.94 24.95 -18.05
C VAL A 51 -18.27 25.77 -16.79
N HIS A 52 -17.27 26.43 -16.22
CA HIS A 52 -17.43 27.29 -15.04
C HIS A 52 -18.56 28.30 -15.23
N ASP A 53 -18.56 29.04 -16.34
CA ASP A 53 -19.55 30.09 -16.60
C ASP A 53 -20.95 29.50 -16.81
N SER A 54 -21.05 28.32 -17.42
CA SER A 54 -22.31 27.56 -17.53
C SER A 54 -22.85 27.22 -16.14
N TRP A 55 -22.01 26.72 -15.25
CA TRP A 55 -22.40 26.33 -13.89
C TRP A 55 -22.81 27.53 -13.04
N VAL A 56 -22.06 28.64 -13.14
CA VAL A 56 -22.44 29.90 -12.47
C VAL A 56 -23.80 30.40 -12.97
N LYS A 57 -24.07 30.34 -14.27
CA LYS A 57 -25.38 30.70 -14.85
C LYS A 57 -26.52 29.83 -14.33
N MET A 58 -26.24 28.57 -13.99
CA MET A 58 -27.18 27.64 -13.38
C MET A 58 -27.33 27.82 -11.86
N GLY A 59 -26.68 28.82 -11.26
CA GLY A 59 -26.75 29.12 -9.83
C GLY A 59 -25.80 28.28 -8.97
N ILE A 60 -24.89 27.52 -9.58
CA ILE A 60 -23.88 26.74 -8.86
C ILE A 60 -22.77 27.67 -8.39
N LYS A 61 -22.41 27.57 -7.10
CA LYS A 61 -21.31 28.37 -6.54
C LYS A 61 -19.97 27.78 -6.96
N CYS A 62 -19.23 28.50 -7.81
CA CYS A 62 -17.92 28.07 -8.30
C CYS A 62 -16.79 28.91 -7.71
N THR A 63 -15.71 28.25 -7.29
CA THR A 63 -14.44 28.86 -6.91
C THR A 63 -13.39 28.54 -7.98
N TRP A 64 -12.55 29.50 -8.33
CA TRP A 64 -11.59 29.36 -9.43
C TRP A 64 -10.16 29.72 -9.01
N LYS A 65 -9.22 28.78 -9.19
CA LYS A 65 -7.78 29.00 -9.03
C LYS A 65 -7.05 28.51 -10.29
N CYS A 66 -6.30 29.40 -10.92
CA CYS A 66 -5.51 29.09 -12.11
C CYS A 66 -4.07 29.55 -11.93
N TRP A 67 -3.11 28.63 -12.12
CA TRP A 67 -1.67 28.92 -12.09
C TRP A 67 -1.12 29.20 -13.49
N ASP A 68 -0.15 30.10 -13.61
CA ASP A 68 0.50 30.38 -14.91
C ASP A 68 1.16 29.15 -15.51
N ARG A 69 1.85 28.35 -14.69
CA ARG A 69 2.46 27.08 -15.14
C ARG A 69 2.36 25.97 -14.12
N SER A 70 1.73 24.87 -14.49
CA SER A 70 1.77 23.59 -13.77
C SER A 70 1.43 22.45 -14.75
N PRO A 71 2.12 21.29 -14.69
CA PRO A 71 1.78 20.14 -15.53
C PRO A 71 0.36 19.65 -15.26
N HIS A 72 -0.24 19.02 -16.27
CA HIS A 72 -1.58 18.45 -16.18
C HIS A 72 -1.71 17.54 -14.95
N VAL A 73 -2.67 17.84 -14.06
CA VAL A 73 -2.96 17.08 -12.83
C VAL A 73 -1.84 17.12 -11.76
N GLN A 74 -0.79 17.94 -11.93
CA GLN A 74 0.33 18.04 -10.97
C GLN A 74 0.36 19.37 -10.18
N HIS A 75 -0.81 20.00 -10.01
CA HIS A 75 -0.91 21.28 -9.31
C HIS A 75 -0.51 21.19 -7.83
N TYR A 76 -0.90 20.11 -7.14
CA TYR A 76 -0.48 19.86 -5.76
C TYR A 76 1.04 19.63 -5.65
N THR A 77 1.62 18.84 -6.55
CA THR A 77 3.06 18.56 -6.55
C THR A 77 3.87 19.82 -6.77
N LYS A 78 3.44 20.70 -7.68
CA LYS A 78 4.18 21.92 -8.02
C LYS A 78 3.89 23.09 -7.07
N HIS A 79 2.65 23.22 -6.61
CA HIS A 79 2.16 24.36 -5.82
C HIS A 79 1.42 23.90 -4.57
N PRO A 80 2.03 23.09 -3.69
CA PRO A 80 1.33 22.40 -2.59
C PRO A 80 0.64 23.37 -1.63
N LYS A 81 1.30 24.48 -1.30
CA LYS A 81 0.77 25.51 -0.39
C LYS A 81 -0.50 26.16 -0.93
N GLU A 82 -0.43 26.67 -2.16
CA GLU A 82 -1.56 27.35 -2.80
C GLU A 82 -2.70 26.39 -3.11
N TYR A 83 -2.37 25.16 -3.50
CA TYR A 83 -3.36 24.12 -3.76
C TYR A 83 -4.16 23.80 -2.50
N VAL A 84 -3.47 23.52 -1.39
CA VAL A 84 -4.09 23.18 -0.10
C VAL A 84 -4.88 24.36 0.44
N ALA A 85 -4.35 25.58 0.32
CA ALA A 85 -5.05 26.80 0.73
C ALA A 85 -6.36 26.99 -0.04
N ALA A 86 -6.34 26.85 -1.38
CA ALA A 86 -7.54 26.97 -2.20
C ALA A 86 -8.58 25.90 -1.88
N LEU A 87 -8.13 24.64 -1.68
CA LEU A 87 -9.01 23.53 -1.32
C LEU A 87 -9.68 23.75 0.04
N TYR A 88 -8.90 24.10 1.06
CA TYR A 88 -9.45 24.29 2.41
C TYR A 88 -10.31 25.54 2.52
N ALA A 89 -9.95 26.65 1.86
CA ALA A 89 -10.83 27.82 1.82
C ALA A 89 -12.20 27.49 1.20
N HIS A 90 -12.21 26.65 0.15
CA HIS A 90 -13.45 26.20 -0.46
C HIS A 90 -14.25 25.30 0.49
N LEU A 91 -13.62 24.29 1.12
CA LEU A 91 -14.32 23.38 2.04
C LEU A 91 -14.84 24.11 3.30
N ASP A 92 -14.06 25.05 3.83
CA ASP A 92 -14.42 25.85 5.01
C ASP A 92 -15.62 26.76 4.73
N ALA A 93 -15.67 27.38 3.54
CA ALA A 93 -16.79 28.20 3.10
C ALA A 93 -18.15 27.47 3.08
N TYR A 94 -18.13 26.12 3.11
CA TYR A 94 -19.33 25.29 3.16
C TYR A 94 -19.43 24.42 4.42
N GLY A 95 -18.64 24.73 5.46
CA GLY A 95 -18.72 24.05 6.75
C GLY A 95 -18.29 22.57 6.71
N LEU A 96 -17.53 22.16 5.69
CA LEU A 96 -17.08 20.78 5.51
C LEU A 96 -15.76 20.47 6.23
N VAL A 97 -15.22 21.44 6.96
CA VAL A 97 -13.97 21.33 7.73
C VAL A 97 -14.29 20.96 9.18
N SER A 98 -14.06 19.70 9.56
CA SER A 98 -14.38 19.18 10.90
C SER A 98 -13.39 19.61 12.00
N GLN A 99 -12.18 20.08 11.65
CA GLN A 99 -11.13 20.50 12.60
C GLN A 99 -10.30 21.69 12.03
N PRO A 100 -10.88 22.92 12.00
CA PRO A 100 -10.25 24.06 11.34
C PRO A 100 -8.89 24.47 11.94
N GLU A 101 -8.72 24.37 13.25
CA GLU A 101 -7.46 24.65 13.98
C GLU A 101 -6.31 23.70 13.57
N LYS A 102 -6.56 22.39 13.47
CA LYS A 102 -5.52 21.41 13.08
C LYS A 102 -5.14 21.52 11.60
N MET A 103 -6.08 21.95 10.75
CA MET A 103 -5.80 22.18 9.34
C MET A 103 -4.98 23.45 9.13
N ARG A 104 -5.26 24.54 9.87
CA ARG A 104 -4.41 25.75 9.90
C ARG A 104 -2.97 25.42 10.32
N MET A 105 -2.79 24.57 11.34
CA MET A 105 -1.46 24.07 11.73
C MET A 105 -0.75 23.27 10.64
N ARG A 106 -1.46 22.47 9.82
CA ARG A 106 -0.85 21.72 8.70
C ARG A 106 -0.39 22.63 7.56
N SER A 107 -1.16 23.65 7.22
CA SER A 107 -0.71 24.68 6.27
C SER A 107 0.53 25.44 6.79
N ILE A 108 0.60 25.73 8.09
CA ILE A 108 1.76 26.37 8.73
C ILE A 108 2.97 25.41 8.80
N LEU A 109 2.77 24.12 9.04
CA LEU A 109 3.85 23.13 9.04
C LEU A 109 4.51 22.99 7.66
N VAL A 110 3.71 22.97 6.59
CA VAL A 110 4.22 22.97 5.19
C VAL A 110 5.01 24.25 4.89
N LEU A 111 4.65 25.39 5.50
CA LEU A 111 5.42 26.63 5.43
C LEU A 111 6.73 26.59 6.23
N SER A 112 6.77 25.81 7.33
CA SER A 112 7.89 25.75 8.27
C SER A 112 9.00 24.77 7.84
N ILE A 113 8.64 23.65 7.20
CA ILE A 113 9.59 22.63 6.74
C ILE A 113 10.53 23.20 5.66
N GLU A 114 10.04 24.03 4.74
CA GLU A 114 10.88 24.69 3.72
C GLU A 114 11.75 25.82 4.30
N HIS A 115 11.33 26.51 5.37
CA HIS A 115 12.18 27.49 6.06
C HIS A 115 13.36 26.80 6.77
N PHE A 116 13.19 25.54 7.18
CA PHE A 116 14.26 24.73 7.73
C PHE A 116 15.18 24.20 6.62
N GLU A 117 14.63 23.73 5.48
CA GLU A 117 15.41 23.25 4.34
C GLU A 117 16.20 24.36 3.63
N ALA A 118 15.63 25.55 3.45
CA ALA A 118 16.33 26.71 2.88
C ALA A 118 17.45 27.23 3.81
N ASN A 119 17.28 27.12 5.13
CA ASN A 119 18.33 27.46 6.10
C ASN A 119 19.45 26.40 6.17
N VAL A 120 19.15 25.13 5.88
CA VAL A 120 20.15 24.07 5.75
C VAL A 120 20.97 24.24 4.46
N GLU A 121 20.33 24.67 3.36
CA GLU A 121 20.99 24.92 2.08
C GLU A 121 21.87 26.19 2.09
N LEU A 122 21.49 27.22 2.86
CA LEU A 122 22.31 28.42 3.10
C LEU A 122 23.47 28.16 4.08
N ARG A 123 23.30 27.32 5.10
CA ARG A 123 24.38 26.91 6.02
C ARG A 123 25.42 25.97 5.37
N GLY A 124 25.07 25.31 4.27
CA GLY A 124 26.01 24.49 3.48
C GLY A 124 27.02 25.27 2.64
N ARG A 125 26.89 26.61 2.54
CA ARG A 125 27.79 27.46 1.72
C ARG A 125 28.68 28.43 2.50
N HIS A 126 28.66 28.43 3.83
CA HIS A 126 29.58 29.25 4.62
C HIS A 126 30.26 28.47 5.76
N SER A 127 31.60 28.42 5.63
CA SER A 127 32.64 28.38 6.68
C SER A 127 32.82 27.12 7.53
N ASN A 128 33.96 26.45 7.28
CA ASN A 128 34.95 26.15 8.33
C ASN A 128 35.19 27.42 9.18
N MET A 129 34.82 27.40 10.45
CA MET A 129 35.60 27.88 11.61
C MET A 129 34.69 28.05 12.84
N GLU A 130 35.23 27.57 13.95
CA GLU A 130 34.91 27.91 15.34
C GLU A 130 33.61 27.42 15.98
N ALA A 131 33.83 26.66 17.06
CA ALA A 131 32.87 26.33 18.09
C ALA A 131 32.43 27.60 18.84
N LEU A 132 31.14 27.74 19.14
CA LEU A 132 30.71 28.45 20.34
C LEU A 132 29.36 27.93 20.85
N ARG A 133 29.33 27.60 22.14
CA ARG A 133 28.14 27.40 22.97
C ARG A 133 27.21 28.61 22.86
N LEU A 134 25.90 28.39 22.95
CA LEU A 134 24.99 29.20 23.78
C LEU A 134 23.59 28.59 23.79
N GLY A 135 23.16 28.16 24.98
CA GLY A 135 21.76 27.91 25.28
C GLY A 135 21.06 29.23 25.59
N THR A 136 19.77 29.31 25.24
CA THR A 136 18.90 30.37 25.72
C THR A 136 17.53 29.80 26.05
N ILE A 137 17.24 29.84 27.34
CA ILE A 137 15.96 29.69 28.02
C ILE A 137 15.06 30.87 27.62
N LEU A 138 13.80 30.62 27.25
CA LEU A 138 12.76 31.64 27.22
C LEU A 138 11.74 31.37 28.32
N ARG A 139 11.90 32.12 29.43
CA ARG A 139 10.87 32.35 30.44
C ARG A 139 9.86 33.35 29.87
N PHE A 140 8.58 33.08 30.07
CA PHE A 140 7.57 34.14 30.13
C PHE A 140 6.96 34.15 31.52
N THR A 141 7.05 35.31 32.16
CA THR A 141 6.60 35.60 33.52
C THR A 141 5.11 35.94 33.55
N SER A 142 4.52 35.58 34.69
CA SER A 142 3.13 35.72 35.12
C SER A 142 2.67 37.16 35.36
N ARG A 143 1.35 37.40 35.18
CA ARG A 143 0.56 38.25 36.11
C ARG A 143 -0.73 37.50 36.46
N GLY A 144 -0.95 37.27 37.75
CA GLY A 144 -1.96 36.33 38.26
C GLY A 144 -3.29 36.95 38.64
N LYS A 145 -4.19 36.09 39.15
CA LYS A 145 -5.04 36.31 40.32
C LYS A 145 -5.74 35.01 40.77
N ARG A 146 -5.52 34.70 42.05
CA ARG A 146 -6.32 33.95 43.04
C ARG A 146 -6.52 32.43 42.92
N LEU A 147 -5.84 31.78 43.86
CA LEU A 147 -6.08 30.46 44.44
C LEU A 147 -7.43 30.39 45.16
N ILE A 148 -8.17 29.30 44.97
CA ILE A 148 -9.11 28.73 45.97
C ILE A 148 -8.79 27.24 46.04
N THR A 149 -8.51 26.75 47.25
CA THR A 149 -8.22 25.35 47.58
C THR A 149 -9.46 24.67 48.16
N CYS A 150 -9.69 23.38 47.84
CA CYS A 150 -10.26 22.43 48.81
C CYS A 150 -10.02 20.94 48.46
N LYS A 151 -9.38 20.30 49.44
CA LYS A 151 -9.21 18.90 49.90
C LYS A 151 -9.82 17.66 49.19
N SER A 152 -8.90 16.69 49.01
CA SER A 152 -8.94 15.22 49.22
C SER A 152 -10.18 14.36 48.93
N GLU A 153 -9.98 13.26 48.19
CA GLU A 153 -9.94 11.91 48.78
C GLU A 153 -9.33 10.87 47.83
N SER A 154 -8.58 9.93 48.41
CA SER A 154 -7.78 8.89 47.79
C SER A 154 -8.53 7.55 47.78
N ILE A 155 -8.54 6.86 46.65
CA ILE A 155 -8.82 5.42 46.56
C ILE A 155 -7.77 4.80 45.63
N GLN A 156 -6.87 3.99 46.18
CA GLN A 156 -6.01 3.07 45.41
C GLN A 156 -6.85 1.88 44.91
N PRO A 157 -6.44 1.24 43.80
CA PRO A 157 -5.98 -0.13 43.99
C PRO A 157 -4.80 -0.58 43.11
N LEU A 158 -3.98 -1.43 43.74
CA LEU A 158 -3.27 -2.61 43.22
C LEU A 158 -2.17 -2.40 42.17
N GLN A 159 -0.95 -2.32 42.69
CA GLN A 159 0.28 -2.65 41.96
C GLN A 159 0.23 -4.11 41.50
N CYS A 160 0.17 -4.32 40.18
CA CYS A 160 0.61 -5.56 39.55
C CYS A 160 2.02 -5.28 39.03
N THR A 161 3.02 -5.87 39.68
CA THR A 161 4.43 -5.82 39.29
C THR A 161 4.56 -6.32 37.84
N PRO A 162 5.19 -5.55 36.93
CA PRO A 162 5.51 -6.09 35.62
C PRO A 162 6.55 -7.20 35.83
N LEU A 163 6.20 -8.43 35.43
CA LEU A 163 7.20 -9.45 35.14
C LEU A 163 8.27 -8.81 34.26
N ALA A 164 9.52 -8.87 34.70
CA ALA A 164 10.66 -8.41 33.95
C ALA A 164 10.68 -9.10 32.58
N MET A 165 10.27 -8.36 31.54
CA MET A 165 10.46 -8.71 30.15
C MET A 165 11.94 -8.55 29.83
N VAL A 166 12.74 -9.57 30.16
CA VAL A 166 14.11 -9.69 29.70
C VAL A 166 14.07 -10.01 28.21
N GLY A 167 14.56 -9.09 27.36
CA GLY A 167 14.88 -9.40 25.97
C GLY A 167 14.83 -8.24 24.97
N LEU A 168 15.73 -7.26 25.12
CA LEU A 168 16.33 -6.40 24.08
C LEU A 168 15.49 -6.03 22.83
N SER A 169 15.10 -4.74 22.72
CA SER A 169 14.71 -4.17 21.42
C SER A 169 15.90 -4.19 20.45
N ARG A 170 16.01 -5.23 19.64
CA ARG A 170 16.79 -5.18 18.40
C ARG A 170 16.00 -4.29 17.44
N ASN A 171 16.40 -3.03 17.30
CA ASN A 171 15.80 -2.15 16.30
C ASN A 171 16.18 -2.68 14.92
N ALA A 172 15.30 -3.49 14.33
CA ALA A 172 15.47 -3.99 12.97
C ALA A 172 15.72 -2.82 12.01
N HIS A 173 16.70 -3.00 11.14
CA HIS A 173 17.13 -2.01 10.16
C HIS A 173 16.42 -2.25 8.84
N THR A 174 15.83 -1.19 8.29
CA THR A 174 15.05 -1.21 7.05
C THR A 174 15.81 -0.49 5.94
N GLN A 175 15.94 -1.11 4.77
CA GLN A 175 16.72 -0.61 3.65
C GLN A 175 16.00 -0.87 2.33
N THR A 176 15.78 0.17 1.52
CA THR A 176 15.21 0.03 0.18
C THR A 176 16.26 -0.56 -0.76
N VAL A 177 16.00 -1.75 -1.30
CA VAL A 177 16.85 -2.40 -2.31
C VAL A 177 16.29 -2.25 -3.73
N HIS A 178 14.99 -2.00 -3.85
CA HIS A 178 14.30 -1.65 -5.10
C HIS A 178 13.07 -0.81 -4.76
N GLU A 179 12.50 -0.06 -5.71
CA GLU A 179 11.30 0.77 -5.46
C GLU A 179 10.11 0.00 -4.87
N ASN A 180 10.02 -1.31 -5.14
CA ASN A 180 8.99 -2.20 -4.63
C ASN A 180 9.48 -3.14 -3.51
N MET A 181 10.76 -3.10 -3.13
CA MET A 181 11.36 -4.08 -2.23
C MET A 181 12.18 -3.42 -1.14
N VAL A 182 11.82 -3.76 0.08
CA VAL A 182 12.44 -3.27 1.30
C VAL A 182 13.01 -4.45 2.07
N TYR A 183 14.31 -4.43 2.31
CA TYR A 183 15.02 -5.41 3.10
C TYR A 183 14.97 -5.02 4.59
N ILE A 184 14.67 -5.97 5.46
CA ILE A 184 14.55 -5.77 6.90
C ILE A 184 15.40 -6.84 7.58
N SER A 185 16.32 -6.42 8.44
CA SER A 185 17.22 -7.32 9.16
C SER A 185 17.49 -6.83 10.58
N ASN A 186 17.75 -7.76 11.50
CA ASN A 186 18.31 -7.42 12.82
C ASN A 186 19.79 -7.03 12.75
N ASP A 187 20.47 -7.39 11.66
CA ASP A 187 21.89 -7.15 11.47
C ASP A 187 22.12 -5.75 10.88
N LYS A 188 23.20 -5.09 11.31
CA LYS A 188 23.60 -3.75 10.85
C LYS A 188 24.34 -3.80 9.50
N VAL A 189 23.83 -4.58 8.55
CA VAL A 189 24.42 -4.70 7.21
C VAL A 189 23.94 -3.54 6.34
N LYS A 190 24.81 -2.96 5.51
CA LYS A 190 24.42 -1.95 4.52
C LYS A 190 24.23 -2.61 3.16
N LEU A 191 22.97 -2.76 2.75
CA LEU A 191 22.61 -3.46 1.52
C LEU A 191 22.18 -2.49 0.42
N LYS A 192 22.70 -2.73 -0.78
CA LYS A 192 22.27 -2.11 -2.03
C LYS A 192 22.16 -3.22 -3.07
N ALA A 193 21.05 -3.24 -3.80
CA ALA A 193 20.94 -4.08 -4.99
C ALA A 193 21.35 -3.27 -6.23
N ASP A 194 22.09 -3.91 -7.12
CA ASP A 194 22.32 -3.36 -8.45
C ASP A 194 20.98 -3.26 -9.23
N PRO A 195 20.56 -2.08 -9.72
CA PRO A 195 19.24 -1.90 -10.32
C PRO A 195 18.96 -2.77 -11.57
N LYS A 196 20.01 -3.20 -12.27
CA LYS A 196 19.88 -4.01 -13.48
C LYS A 196 19.79 -5.49 -13.13
N THR A 197 20.73 -5.98 -12.33
CA THR A 197 20.94 -7.40 -12.05
C THR A 197 20.20 -7.89 -10.81
N MET A 198 19.78 -7.00 -9.91
CA MET A 198 19.19 -7.28 -8.60
C MET A 198 20.14 -7.96 -7.60
N LYS A 199 21.44 -8.04 -7.90
CA LYS A 199 22.43 -8.62 -7.01
C LYS A 199 22.76 -7.66 -5.88
N LEU A 200 22.77 -8.18 -4.66
CA LEU A 200 23.22 -7.45 -3.47
C LEU A 200 24.74 -7.25 -3.50
N ASN A 201 25.19 -6.13 -2.96
CA ASN A 201 26.62 -5.82 -2.77
C ASN A 201 27.30 -6.74 -1.74
N GLU A 202 26.54 -7.34 -0.83
CA GLU A 202 27.02 -8.28 0.17
C GLU A 202 26.35 -9.65 -0.02
N LYS A 203 27.11 -10.72 0.25
CA LYS A 203 26.58 -12.08 0.28
C LYS A 203 25.90 -12.32 1.61
N ILE A 204 24.63 -12.72 1.59
CA ILE A 204 23.85 -13.03 2.80
C ILE A 204 23.50 -14.51 2.80
N ASP A 205 24.13 -15.27 3.68
CA ASP A 205 23.89 -16.71 3.86
C ASP A 205 22.97 -16.95 5.07
N LYS A 206 21.77 -16.37 5.01
CA LYS A 206 20.71 -16.50 6.03
C LYS A 206 19.38 -16.91 5.39
N PRO A 207 18.47 -17.52 6.16
CA PRO A 207 17.10 -17.71 5.69
C PRO A 207 16.41 -16.36 5.45
N LEU A 208 15.55 -16.31 4.44
CA LEU A 208 14.84 -15.09 4.02
C LEU A 208 13.34 -15.35 3.91
N CYS A 209 12.54 -14.55 4.61
CA CYS A 209 11.10 -14.49 4.38
C CYS A 209 10.77 -13.37 3.38
N ILE A 210 10.16 -13.73 2.26
CA ILE A 210 9.59 -12.81 1.29
C ILE A 210 8.15 -12.54 1.70
N ILE A 211 7.90 -11.38 2.30
CA ILE A 211 6.55 -10.91 2.61
C ILE A 211 6.00 -10.20 1.38
N MET A 212 4.97 -10.78 0.76
CA MET A 212 4.21 -10.11 -0.29
C MET A 212 3.07 -9.33 0.37
N ASN A 213 3.23 -8.02 0.45
CA ASN A 213 2.33 -7.14 1.17
C ASN A 213 0.93 -7.10 0.56
N TRP A 214 -0.06 -6.81 1.43
CA TRP A 214 -1.39 -6.45 0.98
C TRP A 214 -1.41 -5.03 0.38
N MET A 215 -2.51 -4.69 -0.27
CA MET A 215 -2.68 -3.40 -0.94
C MET A 215 -2.55 -2.24 0.06
N MET A 216 -1.68 -1.27 -0.25
CA MET A 216 -1.44 -0.06 0.57
C MET A 216 -0.99 -0.37 2.02
N ALA A 217 -0.25 -1.46 2.22
CA ALA A 217 0.32 -1.81 3.52
C ALA A 217 1.17 -0.66 4.10
N LYS A 218 0.97 -0.38 5.39
CA LYS A 218 1.76 0.63 6.12
C LYS A 218 3.02 -0.03 6.69
N PRO A 219 4.20 0.64 6.64
CA PRO A 219 5.45 0.07 7.13
C PRO A 219 5.39 -0.47 8.56
N ASN A 220 4.73 0.25 9.46
CA ASN A 220 4.57 -0.16 10.86
C ASN A 220 3.73 -1.43 11.04
N HIS A 221 2.80 -1.73 10.13
CA HIS A 221 2.02 -2.96 10.17
C HIS A 221 2.85 -4.12 9.60
N VAL A 222 3.54 -3.90 8.48
CA VAL A 222 4.46 -4.90 7.91
C VAL A 222 5.53 -5.30 8.93
N GLN A 223 6.06 -4.35 9.69
CA GLN A 223 7.07 -4.63 10.72
C GLN A 223 6.58 -5.63 11.79
N LYS A 224 5.28 -5.60 12.15
CA LYS A 224 4.73 -6.58 13.12
C LYS A 224 4.78 -8.01 12.58
N TYR A 225 4.54 -8.19 11.29
CA TYR A 225 4.63 -9.49 10.62
C TYR A 225 6.08 -9.88 10.36
N ALA A 226 6.94 -8.93 9.97
CA ALA A 226 8.37 -9.15 9.81
C ALA A 226 9.00 -9.65 11.12
N GLN A 227 8.56 -9.13 12.27
CA GLN A 227 9.08 -9.54 13.57
C GLN A 227 8.90 -11.05 13.84
N LEU A 228 7.82 -11.65 13.36
CA LEU A 228 7.56 -13.10 13.52
C LEU A 228 8.68 -13.96 12.94
N TYR A 229 9.39 -13.45 11.92
CA TYR A 229 10.50 -14.10 11.24
C TYR A 229 11.85 -13.65 11.79
N LEU A 230 12.01 -12.35 12.06
CA LEU A 230 13.22 -11.77 12.66
C LEU A 230 13.54 -12.40 14.03
N ASP A 231 12.51 -12.76 14.81
CA ASP A 231 12.66 -13.47 16.10
C ASP A 231 13.24 -14.88 15.94
N HIS A 232 13.22 -15.42 14.72
CA HIS A 232 13.75 -16.73 14.36
C HIS A 232 14.96 -16.65 13.41
N ASP A 233 15.67 -15.51 13.40
CA ASP A 233 16.89 -15.26 12.64
C ASP A 233 16.74 -15.27 11.10
N PHE A 234 15.51 -15.11 10.61
CA PHE A 234 15.25 -14.80 9.22
C PHE A 234 15.46 -13.31 8.99
N ASP A 235 16.04 -12.96 7.85
CA ASP A 235 15.82 -11.65 7.28
C ASP A 235 14.47 -11.60 6.55
N VAL A 236 13.99 -10.40 6.26
CA VAL A 236 12.71 -10.21 5.57
C VAL A 236 12.87 -9.31 4.35
N LEU A 237 12.36 -9.76 3.21
CA LEU A 237 12.15 -8.94 2.02
C LEU A 237 10.66 -8.59 1.91
N SER A 238 10.31 -7.35 2.22
CA SER A 238 8.96 -6.82 2.07
C SER A 238 8.75 -6.33 0.64
N VAL A 239 7.85 -6.97 -0.10
CA VAL A 239 7.51 -6.68 -1.50
C VAL A 239 6.14 -6.00 -1.58
N THR A 240 6.05 -4.86 -2.25
CA THR A 240 4.81 -4.08 -2.39
C THR A 240 4.39 -3.96 -3.85
N CYS A 241 3.13 -4.25 -4.14
CA CYS A 241 2.50 -3.95 -5.42
C CYS A 241 1.56 -2.74 -5.27
N THR A 242 1.71 -1.74 -6.12
CA THR A 242 0.84 -0.55 -6.11
C THR A 242 -0.49 -0.82 -6.84
N PRO A 243 -1.56 -0.03 -6.57
CA PRO A 243 -2.80 -0.14 -7.33
C PRO A 243 -2.59 0.02 -8.85
N TRP A 244 -1.69 0.92 -9.25
CA TRP A 244 -1.35 1.12 -10.66
C TRP A 244 -0.68 -0.11 -11.27
N GLN A 245 0.30 -0.68 -10.57
CA GLN A 245 0.97 -1.91 -11.03
C GLN A 245 0.01 -3.10 -11.11
N LEU A 246 -0.96 -3.18 -10.19
CA LEU A 246 -2.02 -4.19 -10.24
C LEU A 246 -2.88 -4.01 -11.50
N MET A 247 -3.37 -2.79 -11.78
CA MET A 247 -4.24 -2.49 -12.93
C MET A 247 -3.59 -2.73 -14.29
N TRP A 248 -2.26 -2.63 -14.38
CA TRP A 248 -1.52 -2.78 -15.63
C TRP A 248 -0.48 -3.89 -15.54
N PRO A 249 -0.87 -5.18 -15.60
CA PRO A 249 0.04 -6.29 -15.33
C PRO A 249 1.32 -6.27 -16.16
N ALA A 250 1.21 -6.10 -17.48
CA ALA A 250 2.35 -6.18 -18.41
C ALA A 250 3.45 -5.13 -18.16
N THR A 251 3.08 -3.92 -17.73
CA THR A 251 4.02 -2.83 -17.44
C THR A 251 4.19 -2.57 -15.95
N GLY A 252 3.49 -3.33 -15.11
CA GLY A 252 3.36 -3.13 -13.68
C GLY A 252 3.75 -4.37 -12.90
N SER A 253 2.76 -5.19 -12.52
CA SER A 253 3.00 -6.36 -11.65
C SER A 253 3.98 -7.35 -12.27
N GLN A 254 3.99 -7.57 -13.59
CA GLN A 254 4.92 -8.50 -14.23
C GLN A 254 6.37 -8.01 -14.21
N VAL A 255 6.58 -6.70 -14.38
CA VAL A 255 7.91 -6.08 -14.27
C VAL A 255 8.43 -6.21 -12.83
N LEU A 256 7.57 -5.94 -11.84
CA LEU A 256 7.86 -6.15 -10.43
C LEU A 256 8.27 -7.60 -10.15
N THR A 257 7.47 -8.58 -10.59
CA THR A 257 7.73 -9.98 -10.28
C THR A 257 8.91 -10.56 -11.04
N GLU A 258 9.22 -10.05 -12.24
CA GLU A 258 10.46 -10.37 -12.95
C GLU A 258 11.67 -9.92 -12.13
N LYS A 259 11.66 -8.69 -11.60
CA LYS A 259 12.72 -8.19 -10.72
C LYS A 259 12.84 -9.00 -9.43
N LEU A 260 11.71 -9.44 -8.86
CA LEU A 260 11.73 -10.29 -7.66
C LEU A 260 12.30 -11.68 -7.96
N LEU A 261 11.88 -12.31 -9.05
CA LEU A 261 12.40 -13.62 -9.46
C LEU A 261 13.89 -13.54 -9.74
N ARG A 262 14.34 -12.46 -10.38
CA ARG A 262 15.77 -12.19 -10.59
C ARG A 262 16.52 -11.98 -9.27
N PHE A 263 15.95 -11.22 -8.33
CA PHE A 263 16.52 -11.05 -6.99
C PHE A 263 16.69 -12.40 -6.29
N MET A 264 15.66 -13.25 -6.35
CA MET A 264 15.75 -14.60 -5.79
C MET A 264 16.89 -15.35 -6.49
N GLU A 265 16.89 -15.42 -7.82
CA GLU A 265 17.88 -16.17 -8.62
C GLU A 265 19.34 -15.84 -8.28
N VAL A 266 19.70 -14.56 -8.17
CA VAL A 266 21.11 -14.14 -8.10
C VAL A 266 21.69 -14.00 -6.69
N ASN A 267 20.85 -14.05 -5.65
CA ASN A 267 21.29 -13.88 -4.26
C ASN A 267 21.20 -15.21 -3.49
N SER A 268 22.11 -15.43 -2.53
CA SER A 268 22.39 -16.74 -1.92
C SER A 268 21.50 -17.14 -0.75
N GLN A 269 20.55 -16.29 -0.34
CA GLN A 269 19.68 -16.60 0.81
C GLN A 269 18.97 -17.95 0.61
N ASN A 270 18.99 -18.76 1.66
CA ASN A 270 18.47 -20.12 1.67
C ASN A 270 18.33 -20.59 3.13
N PRO A 271 17.23 -21.25 3.55
CA PRO A 271 15.96 -21.43 2.80
C PRO A 271 15.18 -20.12 2.59
N LEU A 272 14.33 -20.13 1.57
CA LEU A 272 13.35 -19.09 1.33
C LEU A 272 11.99 -19.47 1.93
N THR A 273 11.28 -18.48 2.49
CA THR A 273 9.88 -18.61 2.90
C THR A 273 9.06 -17.53 2.23
N VAL A 274 7.84 -17.83 1.79
CA VAL A 274 6.92 -16.85 1.24
C VAL A 274 5.78 -16.61 2.22
N HIS A 275 5.44 -15.36 2.49
CA HIS A 275 4.25 -14.98 3.24
C HIS A 275 3.44 -13.97 2.43
N GLY A 276 2.42 -14.44 1.71
CA GLY A 276 1.57 -13.61 0.89
C GLY A 276 0.29 -13.16 1.61
N PHE A 277 0.00 -11.86 1.53
CA PHE A 277 -1.22 -11.28 2.09
C PHE A 277 -2.12 -10.74 0.99
N SER A 278 -3.40 -11.12 0.95
CA SER A 278 -4.36 -10.51 0.00
C SER A 278 -3.84 -10.55 -1.45
N VAL A 279 -3.72 -9.39 -2.11
CA VAL A 279 -3.11 -9.22 -3.44
C VAL A 279 -1.70 -9.80 -3.55
N GLY A 280 -0.97 -9.97 -2.45
CA GLY A 280 0.33 -10.63 -2.41
C GLY A 280 0.30 -12.08 -2.93
N ALA A 281 -0.85 -12.78 -2.81
CA ALA A 281 -1.03 -14.09 -3.44
C ALA A 281 -0.99 -13.99 -4.98
N TYR A 282 -1.63 -12.96 -5.56
CA TYR A 282 -1.54 -12.67 -6.99
C TYR A 282 -0.12 -12.28 -7.43
N VAL A 283 0.59 -11.45 -6.64
CA VAL A 283 1.98 -11.09 -6.94
C VAL A 283 2.88 -12.33 -6.96
N TRP A 284 2.70 -13.25 -6.01
CA TRP A 284 3.40 -14.54 -6.05
C TRP A 284 3.02 -15.37 -7.28
N ALA A 285 1.73 -15.41 -7.64
CA ALA A 285 1.26 -16.13 -8.81
C ALA A 285 1.84 -15.59 -10.14
N GLU A 286 1.95 -14.27 -10.32
CA GLU A 286 2.63 -13.67 -11.48
C GLU A 286 4.13 -14.00 -11.53
N LEU A 287 4.80 -14.07 -10.37
CA LEU A 287 6.17 -14.58 -10.31
C LEU A 287 6.24 -16.04 -10.79
N LEU A 288 5.31 -16.88 -10.37
CA LEU A 288 5.24 -18.28 -10.82
C LEU A 288 4.95 -18.37 -12.33
N VAL A 289 4.17 -17.44 -12.90
CA VAL A 289 3.95 -17.38 -14.36
C VAL A 289 5.28 -17.21 -15.10
N HIS A 290 6.15 -16.31 -14.63
CA HIS A 290 7.50 -16.17 -15.19
C HIS A 290 8.32 -17.45 -15.04
N ALA A 291 8.26 -18.08 -13.86
CA ALA A 291 8.98 -19.32 -13.60
C ALA A 291 8.52 -20.48 -14.49
N VAL A 292 7.23 -20.60 -14.80
CA VAL A 292 6.70 -21.64 -15.71
C VAL A 292 7.15 -21.40 -17.15
N ASN A 293 7.24 -20.14 -17.60
CA ASN A 293 7.68 -19.83 -18.96
C ASN A 293 9.15 -20.22 -19.22
N ASP A 294 10.00 -20.25 -18.19
CA ASP A 294 11.38 -20.78 -18.24
C ASP A 294 11.67 -21.70 -17.05
N LYS A 295 10.94 -22.83 -17.03
CA LYS A 295 10.98 -23.79 -15.92
C LYS A 295 12.39 -24.31 -15.65
N LYS A 296 13.18 -24.59 -16.69
CA LYS A 296 14.54 -25.14 -16.54
C LYS A 296 15.44 -24.19 -15.75
N ARG A 297 15.32 -22.89 -16.01
CA ARG A 297 16.10 -21.86 -15.32
C ARG A 297 15.61 -21.59 -13.90
N PHE A 298 14.29 -21.52 -13.70
CA PHE A 298 13.73 -21.02 -12.45
C PHE A 298 13.29 -22.10 -11.46
N GLN A 299 13.21 -23.37 -11.85
CA GLN A 299 12.91 -24.45 -10.90
C GLN A 299 13.92 -24.51 -9.74
N PRO A 300 15.25 -24.42 -9.95
CA PRO A 300 16.22 -24.37 -8.84
C PRO A 300 16.02 -23.17 -7.90
N VAL A 301 15.44 -22.08 -8.38
CA VAL A 301 15.09 -20.91 -7.56
C VAL A 301 13.88 -21.22 -6.69
N LEU A 302 12.85 -21.86 -7.25
CA LEU A 302 11.66 -22.31 -6.52
C LEU A 302 11.96 -23.42 -5.53
N ASP A 303 12.93 -24.30 -5.81
CA ASP A 303 13.31 -25.42 -4.95
C ASP A 303 13.97 -24.95 -3.63
N ARG A 304 14.43 -23.69 -3.57
CA ARG A 304 14.86 -23.06 -2.30
C ARG A 304 13.71 -22.59 -1.42
N VAL A 305 12.49 -22.51 -1.96
CA VAL A 305 11.31 -22.19 -1.14
C VAL A 305 10.98 -23.41 -0.30
N ALA A 306 11.09 -23.28 1.02
CA ALA A 306 10.85 -24.36 1.96
C ALA A 306 9.48 -24.25 2.64
N CYS A 307 8.83 -23.09 2.59
CA CYS A 307 7.55 -22.83 3.26
C CYS A 307 6.78 -21.72 2.54
N GLN A 308 5.46 -21.87 2.42
CA GLN A 308 4.55 -20.87 1.87
C GLN A 308 3.41 -20.60 2.86
N VAL A 309 3.10 -19.34 3.12
CA VAL A 309 1.99 -18.90 3.97
C VAL A 309 1.14 -17.92 3.17
N PHE A 310 -0.17 -18.14 3.12
CA PHE A 310 -1.12 -17.23 2.49
C PHE A 310 -2.17 -16.79 3.49
N ASP A 311 -2.06 -15.54 3.92
CA ASP A 311 -3.03 -14.86 4.78
C ASP A 311 -4.03 -14.10 3.90
N SER A 312 -5.29 -14.55 3.95
CA SER A 312 -6.39 -13.90 3.25
C SER A 312 -6.13 -13.72 1.74
N GLY A 313 -5.48 -14.70 1.09
CA GLY A 313 -5.10 -14.60 -0.32
C GLY A 313 -6.28 -14.21 -1.21
N ALA A 314 -6.13 -13.14 -1.98
CA ALA A 314 -7.20 -12.60 -2.80
C ALA A 314 -7.25 -13.30 -4.17
N ASP A 315 -8.41 -13.85 -4.50
CA ASP A 315 -8.69 -14.40 -5.82
C ASP A 315 -9.30 -13.33 -6.74
N ILE A 316 -8.96 -13.37 -8.04
CA ILE A 316 -9.43 -12.38 -9.00
C ILE A 316 -10.96 -12.28 -9.08
N HIS A 317 -11.67 -13.37 -8.82
CA HIS A 317 -13.13 -13.41 -8.84
C HIS A 317 -13.75 -12.73 -7.60
N GLU A 318 -13.02 -12.65 -6.49
CA GLU A 318 -13.49 -12.06 -5.24
C GLU A 318 -13.13 -10.57 -5.12
N ILE A 319 -12.12 -10.09 -5.87
CA ILE A 319 -11.74 -8.67 -5.89
C ILE A 319 -12.93 -7.74 -6.19
N PRO A 320 -13.77 -7.95 -7.23
CA PRO A 320 -14.92 -7.07 -7.50
C PRO A 320 -15.99 -7.10 -6.39
N VAL A 321 -16.02 -8.13 -5.54
CA VAL A 321 -17.03 -8.33 -4.51
C VAL A 321 -16.54 -7.82 -3.16
N GLY A 322 -15.40 -8.32 -2.71
CA GLY A 322 -14.80 -8.03 -1.42
C GLY A 322 -14.08 -6.70 -1.36
N PHE A 323 -13.33 -6.32 -2.40
CA PHE A 323 -12.47 -5.12 -2.34
C PHE A 323 -13.27 -3.82 -2.18
N PRO A 324 -14.40 -3.59 -2.89
CA PRO A 324 -15.24 -2.43 -2.62
C PRO A 324 -15.77 -2.40 -1.19
N SER A 325 -16.15 -3.55 -0.63
CA SER A 325 -16.65 -3.66 0.74
C SER A 325 -15.56 -3.36 1.78
N ALA A 326 -14.31 -3.75 1.51
CA ALA A 326 -13.16 -3.44 2.35
C ALA A 326 -12.78 -1.95 2.29
N VAL A 327 -12.84 -1.32 1.11
CA VAL A 327 -12.48 0.10 0.93
C VAL A 327 -13.60 1.05 1.40
N PHE A 328 -14.87 0.68 1.19
CA PHE A 328 -16.05 1.49 1.50
C PHE A 328 -17.01 0.77 2.47
N PRO A 329 -16.58 0.37 3.68
CA PRO A 329 -17.34 -0.54 4.55
C PRO A 329 -18.72 -0.03 4.97
N ARG A 330 -18.96 1.28 4.92
CA ARG A 330 -20.22 1.92 5.32
C ARG A 330 -20.98 2.60 4.17
N ASN A 331 -20.52 2.49 2.94
CA ASN A 331 -21.10 3.21 1.80
C ASN A 331 -21.47 2.24 0.66
N LYS A 332 -22.68 1.68 0.73
CA LYS A 332 -23.19 0.70 -0.26
C LYS A 332 -23.23 1.24 -1.70
N PHE A 333 -23.52 2.54 -1.87
CA PHE A 333 -23.53 3.17 -3.18
C PHE A 333 -22.13 3.19 -3.81
N MET A 334 -21.12 3.62 -3.04
CA MET A 334 -19.73 3.60 -3.50
C MET A 334 -19.20 2.18 -3.69
N GLN A 335 -19.65 1.21 -2.89
CA GLN A 335 -19.34 -0.20 -3.13
C GLN A 335 -19.85 -0.65 -4.49
N GLU A 336 -21.10 -0.33 -4.86
CA GLU A 336 -21.69 -0.77 -6.12
C GLU A 336 -21.07 -0.04 -7.32
N LEU A 337 -20.81 1.25 -7.21
CA LEU A 337 -20.11 2.02 -8.24
C LEU A 337 -18.71 1.46 -8.48
N PHE A 338 -17.97 1.19 -7.41
CA PHE A 338 -16.62 0.67 -7.52
C PHE A 338 -16.57 -0.79 -8.00
N ARG A 339 -17.54 -1.63 -7.58
CA ARG A 339 -17.76 -2.97 -8.12
C ARG A 339 -18.02 -2.94 -9.62
N THR A 340 -18.92 -2.06 -10.06
CA THR A 340 -19.26 -1.88 -11.48
C THR A 340 -18.04 -1.44 -12.27
N TYR A 341 -17.26 -0.51 -11.72
CA TYR A 341 -16.00 -0.07 -12.30
C TYR A 341 -15.01 -1.23 -12.47
N ILE A 342 -14.75 -2.02 -11.41
CA ILE A 342 -13.82 -3.15 -11.48
C ILE A 342 -14.28 -4.18 -12.52
N LYS A 343 -15.57 -4.56 -12.51
CA LYS A 343 -16.13 -5.49 -13.50
C LYS A 343 -16.00 -4.96 -14.92
N THR A 344 -16.29 -3.68 -15.13
CA THR A 344 -16.18 -3.03 -16.45
C THR A 344 -14.74 -2.98 -16.91
N HIS A 345 -13.80 -2.57 -16.04
CA HIS A 345 -12.38 -2.57 -16.33
C HIS A 345 -11.92 -3.97 -16.74
N MET A 346 -12.25 -5.00 -15.97
CA MET A 346 -11.87 -6.37 -16.31
C MET A 346 -12.47 -6.86 -17.62
N LYS A 347 -13.69 -6.44 -17.98
CA LYS A 347 -14.31 -6.81 -19.26
C LYS A 347 -13.66 -6.08 -20.44
N VAL A 348 -13.51 -4.76 -20.34
CA VAL A 348 -12.99 -3.90 -21.42
C VAL A 348 -11.51 -4.15 -21.66
N PHE A 349 -10.73 -4.30 -20.59
CA PHE A 349 -9.29 -4.49 -20.65
C PHE A 349 -8.91 -5.98 -20.62
N HIS A 350 -9.77 -6.88 -21.11
CA HIS A 350 -9.50 -8.32 -21.02
C HIS A 350 -8.13 -8.71 -21.63
N ASN A 351 -7.87 -8.23 -22.84
CA ASN A 351 -6.63 -8.51 -23.57
C ASN A 351 -5.40 -7.78 -23.01
N VAL A 352 -5.60 -6.80 -22.13
CA VAL A 352 -4.54 -5.95 -21.58
C VAL A 352 -4.20 -6.32 -20.12
N ALA A 353 -5.20 -6.71 -19.32
CA ALA A 353 -5.06 -6.97 -17.90
C ALA A 353 -5.67 -8.32 -17.50
N THR A 354 -6.96 -8.56 -17.77
CA THR A 354 -7.69 -9.70 -17.17
C THR A 354 -7.14 -11.07 -17.51
N LYS A 355 -6.67 -11.25 -18.75
CA LYS A 355 -6.02 -12.52 -19.16
C LYS A 355 -4.83 -12.87 -18.28
N HIS A 356 -4.11 -11.86 -17.76
CA HIS A 356 -2.96 -12.06 -16.89
C HIS A 356 -3.42 -12.51 -15.49
N TYR A 357 -4.43 -11.87 -14.91
CA TYR A 357 -5.02 -12.33 -13.64
C TYR A 357 -5.55 -13.77 -13.71
N MET A 358 -6.19 -14.13 -14.83
CA MET A 358 -6.69 -15.49 -15.06
C MET A 358 -5.53 -16.49 -15.17
N LYS A 359 -4.48 -16.16 -15.95
CA LYS A 359 -3.28 -17.00 -16.06
C LYS A 359 -2.57 -17.16 -14.71
N ALA A 360 -2.43 -16.08 -13.95
CA ALA A 360 -1.86 -16.12 -12.60
C ALA A 360 -2.69 -17.01 -11.66
N THR A 361 -4.02 -16.87 -11.68
CA THR A 361 -4.93 -17.72 -10.89
C THR A 361 -4.77 -19.19 -11.24
N ASP A 362 -4.75 -19.53 -12.53
CA ASP A 362 -4.54 -20.91 -12.99
C ASP A 362 -3.19 -21.47 -12.55
N VAL A 363 -2.10 -20.72 -12.74
CA VAL A 363 -0.76 -21.10 -12.28
C VAL A 363 -0.72 -21.22 -10.76
N PHE A 364 -1.43 -20.39 -10.01
CA PHE A 364 -1.48 -20.51 -8.55
C PHE A 364 -2.18 -21.80 -8.12
N HIS A 365 -3.30 -22.16 -8.76
CA HIS A 365 -4.00 -23.43 -8.51
C HIS A 365 -3.16 -24.66 -8.89
N HIS A 366 -2.30 -24.53 -9.91
CA HIS A 366 -1.41 -25.56 -10.44
C HIS A 366 0.07 -25.22 -10.22
N THR A 367 0.40 -24.74 -9.02
CA THR A 367 1.71 -24.13 -8.71
C THR A 367 2.91 -25.03 -9.03
N PRO A 368 3.97 -24.50 -9.67
CA PRO A 368 5.24 -25.21 -9.83
C PRO A 368 6.07 -25.24 -8.54
N CYS A 369 5.73 -24.42 -7.54
CA CYS A 369 6.40 -24.40 -6.24
C CYS A 369 5.84 -25.54 -5.37
N ARG A 370 6.71 -26.48 -4.99
CA ARG A 370 6.34 -27.72 -4.29
C ARG A 370 6.47 -27.64 -2.76
N ALA A 371 6.86 -26.48 -2.25
CA ALA A 371 6.98 -26.22 -0.82
C ALA A 371 5.63 -26.35 -0.10
N PRO A 372 5.59 -26.84 1.15
CA PRO A 372 4.37 -26.90 1.94
C PRO A 372 3.68 -25.53 2.09
N GLY A 373 2.35 -25.55 2.14
CA GLY A 373 1.51 -24.35 2.21
C GLY A 373 0.69 -24.24 3.50
N LEU A 374 0.54 -23.04 4.05
CA LEU A 374 -0.38 -22.71 5.13
C LEU A 374 -1.36 -21.64 4.66
N PHE A 375 -2.66 -21.93 4.76
CA PHE A 375 -3.72 -20.99 4.44
C PHE A 375 -4.36 -20.47 5.73
N LEU A 376 -4.38 -19.15 5.91
CA LEU A 376 -4.92 -18.45 7.06
C LEU A 376 -6.10 -17.59 6.60
N VAL A 377 -7.32 -17.94 7.03
CA VAL A 377 -8.57 -17.33 6.51
C VAL A 377 -9.60 -17.12 7.61
N SER A 378 -10.68 -16.40 7.28
CA SER A 378 -11.78 -16.09 8.19
C SER A 378 -13.11 -16.26 7.49
N LYS A 379 -14.11 -16.82 8.18
CA LYS A 379 -15.49 -16.96 7.65
C LYS A 379 -16.13 -15.60 7.32
N THR A 380 -15.64 -14.52 7.94
CA THR A 380 -16.14 -13.16 7.72
C THR A 380 -15.31 -12.34 6.72
N ASP A 381 -14.26 -12.91 6.15
CA ASP A 381 -13.45 -12.23 5.14
C ASP A 381 -14.09 -12.38 3.76
N LEU A 382 -14.61 -11.27 3.22
CA LEU A 382 -15.24 -11.23 1.90
C LEU A 382 -14.24 -11.07 0.75
N VAL A 383 -12.97 -10.78 1.03
CA VAL A 383 -11.91 -10.60 0.03
C VAL A 383 -11.10 -11.89 -0.09
N GLY A 384 -10.57 -12.38 1.04
CA GLY A 384 -9.89 -13.67 1.16
C GLY A 384 -10.87 -14.79 1.48
N ALA A 385 -11.92 -14.94 0.66
CA ALA A 385 -13.05 -15.80 0.97
C ALA A 385 -12.65 -17.26 1.21
N GLU A 386 -13.10 -17.84 2.32
CA GLU A 386 -12.76 -19.22 2.75
C GLU A 386 -12.94 -20.23 1.61
N LYS A 387 -14.07 -20.17 0.89
CA LYS A 387 -14.40 -21.11 -0.18
C LYS A 387 -13.33 -21.14 -1.28
N ARG A 388 -12.78 -19.97 -1.65
CA ARG A 388 -11.75 -19.87 -2.70
C ARG A 388 -10.41 -20.34 -2.20
N SER A 389 -9.99 -19.91 -1.03
CA SER A 389 -8.74 -20.40 -0.42
C SER A 389 -8.77 -21.91 -0.20
N ARG A 390 -9.93 -22.48 0.18
CA ARG A 390 -10.13 -23.93 0.30
C ARG A 390 -10.01 -24.62 -1.06
N SER A 391 -10.56 -24.04 -2.12
CA SER A 391 -10.39 -24.59 -3.48
C SER A 391 -8.93 -24.63 -3.94
N VAL A 392 -8.12 -23.61 -3.61
CA VAL A 392 -6.67 -23.63 -3.90
C VAL A 392 -5.99 -24.70 -3.06
N HIS A 393 -6.23 -24.70 -1.75
CA HIS A 393 -5.71 -25.70 -0.81
C HIS A 393 -5.96 -27.12 -1.31
N ASP A 394 -7.21 -27.45 -1.66
CA ASP A 394 -7.58 -28.79 -2.10
C ASP A 394 -6.95 -29.15 -3.47
N SER A 395 -6.70 -28.16 -4.32
CA SER A 395 -5.92 -28.36 -5.56
C SER A 395 -4.47 -28.74 -5.27
N TRP A 396 -3.85 -28.06 -4.29
CA TRP A 396 -2.46 -28.28 -3.90
C TRP A 396 -2.29 -29.64 -3.22
N VAL A 397 -3.20 -29.99 -2.31
CA VAL A 397 -3.24 -31.31 -1.66
C VAL A 397 -3.40 -32.43 -2.67
N ARG A 398 -4.35 -32.30 -3.62
CA ARG A 398 -4.52 -33.28 -4.71
C ARG A 398 -3.28 -33.41 -5.58
N SER A 399 -2.53 -32.32 -5.72
CA SER A 399 -1.26 -32.31 -6.44
C SER A 399 -0.09 -32.84 -5.61
N GLY A 400 -0.30 -33.33 -4.39
CA GLY A 400 0.72 -33.91 -3.52
C GLY A 400 1.53 -32.90 -2.69
N ILE A 401 1.08 -31.64 -2.59
CA ILE A 401 1.71 -30.63 -1.73
C ILE A 401 1.13 -30.75 -0.33
N LYS A 402 1.98 -30.74 0.69
CA LYS A 402 1.52 -30.72 2.10
C LYS A 402 0.91 -29.36 2.41
N CYS A 403 -0.35 -29.32 2.84
CA CYS A 403 -1.00 -28.07 3.19
C CYS A 403 -1.70 -28.12 4.55
N ASN A 404 -1.63 -27.01 5.27
CA ASN A 404 -2.40 -26.74 6.49
C ASN A 404 -3.42 -25.63 6.22
N PHE A 405 -4.54 -25.66 6.94
CA PHE A 405 -5.62 -24.69 6.79
C PHE A 405 -6.15 -24.26 8.16
N LYS A 406 -6.08 -22.96 8.47
CA LYS A 406 -6.67 -22.37 9.67
C LYS A 406 -7.75 -21.38 9.25
N CYS A 407 -8.97 -21.61 9.72
CA CYS A 407 -10.11 -20.72 9.52
C CYS A 407 -10.62 -20.21 10.87
N TRP A 408 -10.63 -18.90 11.08
CA TRP A 408 -11.29 -18.28 12.23
C TRP A 408 -12.77 -18.02 11.94
N ASP A 409 -13.61 -18.08 12.97
CA ASP A 409 -15.02 -17.70 12.83
C ASP A 409 -15.20 -16.23 12.49
N LYS A 410 -14.33 -15.37 13.06
CA LYS A 410 -14.37 -13.92 12.82
C LYS A 410 -13.01 -13.28 12.98
N SER A 411 -12.60 -12.60 11.93
CA SER A 411 -11.49 -11.65 11.92
C SER A 411 -11.57 -10.84 10.61
N PRO A 412 -11.22 -9.54 10.64
CA PRO A 412 -11.17 -8.73 9.43
C PRO A 412 -10.07 -9.20 8.47
N HIS A 413 -10.27 -8.93 7.18
CA HIS A 413 -9.29 -9.17 6.11
C HIS A 413 -7.88 -8.72 6.51
N VAL A 414 -6.88 -9.59 6.36
CA VAL A 414 -5.44 -9.40 6.69
C VAL A 414 -5.10 -8.99 8.13
N LEU A 415 -6.07 -9.08 9.05
CA LEU A 415 -5.88 -8.70 10.46
C LEU A 415 -5.96 -9.90 11.41
N HIS A 416 -5.83 -11.13 10.91
CA HIS A 416 -5.91 -12.35 11.71
C HIS A 416 -4.89 -12.37 12.84
N TYR A 417 -3.64 -11.99 12.57
CA TYR A 417 -2.60 -11.91 13.61
C TYR A 417 -2.95 -10.89 14.70
N ILE A 418 -3.52 -9.75 14.32
CA ILE A 418 -3.86 -8.70 15.27
C ILE A 418 -5.04 -9.12 16.16
N HIS A 419 -5.99 -9.85 15.59
CA HIS A 419 -7.17 -10.32 16.32
C HIS A 419 -6.93 -11.59 17.14
N HIS A 420 -6.09 -12.50 16.64
CA HIS A 420 -5.86 -13.83 17.22
C HIS A 420 -4.35 -14.13 17.34
N PRO A 421 -3.57 -13.32 18.08
CA PRO A 421 -2.11 -13.35 18.02
C PRO A 421 -1.50 -14.70 18.41
N GLU A 422 -2.02 -15.34 19.46
CA GLU A 422 -1.46 -16.61 19.94
C GLU A 422 -1.81 -17.78 19.02
N GLU A 423 -3.06 -17.88 18.56
CA GLU A 423 -3.47 -18.90 17.59
C GLU A 423 -2.76 -18.71 16.24
N TYR A 424 -2.56 -17.47 15.80
CA TYR A 424 -1.84 -17.15 14.57
C TYR A 424 -0.39 -17.60 14.65
N LYS A 425 0.33 -17.22 15.73
CA LYS A 425 1.71 -17.66 15.97
C LYS A 425 1.78 -19.18 16.07
N GLN A 426 0.85 -19.82 16.77
CA GLN A 426 0.80 -21.26 16.89
C GLN A 426 0.66 -21.94 15.53
N ALA A 427 -0.28 -21.49 14.69
CA ALA A 427 -0.48 -22.03 13.35
C ALA A 427 0.77 -21.82 12.47
N LEU A 428 1.32 -20.61 12.46
CA LEU A 428 2.52 -20.25 11.70
C LEU A 428 3.73 -21.08 12.13
N TYR A 429 4.09 -21.06 13.42
CA TYR A 429 5.29 -21.72 13.92
C TYR A 429 5.17 -23.23 13.88
N SER A 430 3.99 -23.81 14.09
CA SER A 430 3.79 -25.25 13.92
C SER A 430 4.00 -25.66 12.46
N HIS A 431 3.50 -24.87 11.51
CA HIS A 431 3.75 -25.12 10.09
C HIS A 431 5.24 -24.97 9.74
N MET A 432 5.90 -23.91 10.21
CA MET A 432 7.34 -23.73 9.97
C MET A 432 8.19 -24.86 10.58
N ARG A 433 7.83 -25.42 11.74
CA ARG A 433 8.47 -26.63 12.30
C ARG A 433 8.27 -27.85 11.41
N GLN A 434 7.06 -28.07 10.89
CA GLN A 434 6.77 -29.16 9.94
C GLN A 434 7.57 -29.02 8.63
N CYS A 435 7.93 -27.79 8.25
CA CYS A 435 8.83 -27.50 7.13
C CYS A 435 10.33 -27.62 7.50
N GLY A 436 10.68 -27.97 8.73
CA GLY A 436 12.07 -28.06 9.21
C GLY A 436 12.77 -26.72 9.41
N LEU A 437 12.03 -25.61 9.48
CA LEU A 437 12.58 -24.26 9.55
C LEU A 437 12.81 -23.75 10.97
N LEU A 438 12.08 -24.29 11.94
CA LEU A 438 12.21 -23.96 13.36
C LEU A 438 12.57 -25.22 14.13
N LYS A 439 13.46 -25.09 15.12
CA LYS A 439 13.78 -26.17 16.05
C LYS A 439 12.65 -26.34 17.07
N ASP A 440 12.40 -27.57 17.49
CA ASP A 440 11.58 -27.82 18.67
C ASP A 440 12.27 -27.20 19.89
N LYS A 441 11.50 -26.59 20.79
CA LYS A 441 12.05 -26.17 22.08
C LYS A 441 12.36 -27.45 22.85
N SER A 442 13.65 -27.75 23.01
CA SER A 442 14.15 -28.80 23.90
C SER A 442 13.74 -28.56 25.34
#